data_AF-A0A9E5R648-F1
#
_entry.id   AF-A0A9E5R648-F1
#
_cell.length_a   1.000
_cell.length_b   1.000
_cell.length_c   1.000
_cell.angle_alpha   90.00
_cell.angle_beta   90.00
_cell.angle_gamma   90.00
#
_symmetry.space_group_name_H-M   'P 1'
#
loop_
_entity.id
_entity.type
_entity.pdbx_description
1 polymer ?
#
loop_
_entity_poly.entity_id
_entity_poly.type
_entity_poly.pdbx_seq_one_letter_code
_entity_poly.pdbx_strand_id
1 'polypeptide(L)' 'MARALLARDILIDYRAGAGIRISPHFYNTDEEVHAVIAAMQDILASGAWRPYADPTSFVT' A
#
# COMPACT_ATOMS: atom_id res chain seq x y z
N MET A 1 5.19 -2.73 -3.06
CA MET A 1 4.52 -2.06 -1.92
C MET A 1 3.12 -1.58 -2.31
N ALA A 2 2.96 -0.68 -3.27
CA ALA A 2 1.66 -0.12 -3.66
C ALA A 2 0.55 -1.18 -3.91
N ARG A 3 0.82 -2.18 -4.75
CA ARG A 3 -0.13 -3.27 -5.00
C ARG A 3 -0.45 -4.13 -3.77
N ALA A 4 0.49 -4.26 -2.83
CA ALA A 4 0.27 -5.02 -1.60
C ALA A 4 -0.67 -4.28 -0.62
N LEU A 5 -0.72 -2.95 -0.68
CA LEU A 5 -1.69 -2.14 0.05
C LEU A 5 -3.08 -2.22 -0.59
N LEU A 6 -3.14 -2.11 -1.93
CA LEU A 6 -4.40 -2.25 -2.67
C LEU A 6 -5.02 -3.65 -2.47
N ALA A 7 -4.22 -4.70 -2.40
CA ALA A 7 -4.67 -6.07 -2.11
C ALA A 7 -5.18 -6.27 -0.67
N ARG A 8 -4.99 -5.28 0.22
CA ARG A 8 -5.53 -5.24 1.59
C ARG A 8 -6.67 -4.20 1.72
N ASP A 9 -7.26 -3.79 0.59
CA ASP A 9 -8.31 -2.76 0.52
C ASP A 9 -7.90 -1.38 1.06
N ILE A 10 -6.59 -1.08 1.08
CA ILE A 10 -6.08 0.25 1.44
C ILE A 10 -5.89 1.06 0.17
N LEU A 11 -6.79 2.03 -0.05
CA LEU A 11 -6.74 2.93 -1.19
C LEU A 11 -5.57 3.92 -1.07
N ILE A 12 -4.79 4.02 -2.15
CA ILE A 12 -3.61 4.88 -2.22
C ILE A 12 -3.50 5.57 -3.58
N ASP A 13 -2.78 6.69 -3.62
CA ASP A 13 -2.31 7.30 -4.87
C ASP A 13 -0.84 6.92 -5.09
N TYR A 14 -0.56 6.07 -6.07
CA TYR A 14 0.81 5.70 -6.45
C TYR A 14 1.24 6.47 -7.70
N ARG A 15 2.39 7.12 -7.61
CA ARG A 15 3.00 7.88 -8.71
C ARG A 15 4.40 7.35 -8.99
N ALA A 16 4.63 6.90 -10.23
CA ALA A 16 5.94 6.43 -10.66
C ALA A 16 7.01 7.51 -10.42
N GLY A 17 8.12 7.14 -9.77
CA GLY A 17 9.20 8.06 -9.41
C GLY A 17 8.97 8.94 -8.18
N ALA A 18 7.72 9.06 -7.69
CA ALA A 18 7.38 9.85 -6.50
C ALA A 18 6.92 9.00 -5.30
N GLY A 19 6.56 7.74 -5.53
CA GLY A 19 6.19 6.80 -4.47
C GLY A 19 4.70 6.78 -4.18
N ILE A 20 4.35 6.54 -2.91
CA ILE A 20 2.98 6.35 -2.44
C ILE A 20 2.55 7.57 -1.63
N ARG A 21 1.36 8.10 -1.93
CA ARG A 21 0.69 9.12 -1.14
C ARG A 21 -0.53 8.54 -0.44
N ILE A 22 -0.63 8.79 0.85
CA ILE A 22 -1.80 8.51 1.69
C ILE A 22 -2.45 9.85 2.01
N SER A 23 -3.77 9.94 1.84
CA SER A 23 -4.55 11.17 2.03
C SER A 23 -5.76 10.87 2.91
N PRO A 24 -5.59 10.78 4.24
CA PRO A 24 -6.73 10.65 5.14
C PRO A 24 -7.57 11.94 5.08
N HIS A 25 -8.88 11.79 5.28
CA HIS A 25 -9.85 12.88 5.28
C HIS A 25 -10.63 12.95 6.59
N PHE A 26 -11.52 13.93 6.75
CA PHE A 26 -12.29 14.14 7.98
C PHE A 26 -13.20 12.97 8.37
N TYR A 27 -13.51 12.09 7.44
CA TYR A 27 -14.29 10.88 7.70
C TYR A 27 -13.42 9.69 8.14
N ASN A 28 -12.10 9.84 8.19
CA ASN A 28 -11.22 8.81 8.72
C ASN A 28 -11.00 8.95 10.22
N THR A 29 -10.87 7.82 10.90
CA THR A 29 -10.52 7.78 12.32
C THR A 29 -9.00 7.67 12.50
N ASP A 30 -8.50 8.04 13.67
CA ASP A 30 -7.08 7.84 14.02
C ASP A 30 -6.69 6.36 13.96
N GLU A 31 -7.63 5.46 14.29
CA GLU A 31 -7.42 4.01 14.21
C GLU A 31 -7.19 3.56 12.76
N GLU A 32 -7.97 4.07 11.81
CA GLU A 32 -7.77 3.78 10.39
C GLU A 32 -6.42 4.29 9.90
N VAL A 33 -5.99 5.49 10.34
CA VAL A 33 -4.67 6.03 10.00
C VAL A 33 -3.56 5.12 10.55
N HIS A 34 -3.65 4.70 11.81
CA HIS A 34 -2.67 3.79 12.40
C HIS A 34 -2.69 2.41 11.72
N ALA A 35 -3.85 1.91 11.33
CA ALA A 35 -3.98 0.64 10.62
C ALA A 35 -3.22 0.64 9.29
N VAL A 36 -3.24 1.75 8.54
CA VAL A 36 -2.46 1.87 7.30
C VAL A 36 -0.96 1.81 7.57
N ILE A 37 -0.47 2.49 8.61
CA ILE A 37 0.96 2.47 8.98
C ILE A 37 1.38 1.07 9.43
N ALA A 38 0.57 0.41 10.26
CA ALA A 38 0.82 -0.96 10.70
C ALA A 38 0.85 -1.94 9.51
N ALA A 39 -0.07 -1.80 8.55
CA ALA A 39 -0.07 -2.60 7.33
C ALA A 39 1.19 -2.40 6.49
N MET A 40 1.69 -1.17 6.36
CA MET A 40 2.96 -0.90 5.67
C MET A 40 4.13 -1.59 6.36
N GLN A 41 4.19 -1.53 7.70
CA GLN A 41 5.25 -2.20 8.48
C GLN A 41 5.19 -3.72 8.31
N ASP A 42 4.00 -4.32 8.42
CA ASP A 42 3.78 -5.75 8.18
C ASP A 42 4.24 -6.17 6.79
N ILE A 43 3.86 -5.41 5.74
CA ILE A 43 4.26 -5.72 4.36
C ILE A 43 5.78 -5.70 4.21
N LEU A 44 6.46 -4.73 4.82
CA LEU A 44 7.92 -4.63 4.77
C LEU A 44 8.58 -5.80 5.51
N ALA A 45 8.13 -6.09 6.73
CA ALA A 45 8.70 -7.12 7.59
C ALA A 45 8.50 -8.53 7.01
N SER A 46 7.31 -8.82 6.50
CA SER A 46 6.97 -10.12 5.90
C SER A 46 7.53 -10.30 4.49
N GLY A 47 7.89 -9.20 3.81
CA GLY A 47 8.26 -9.24 2.39
C GLY A 47 7.06 -9.49 1.46
N ALA A 48 5.82 -9.31 1.93
CA ALA A 48 4.59 -9.48 1.13
C ALA A 48 4.53 -8.56 -0.10
N TRP A 49 5.42 -7.58 -0.22
CA TRP A 49 5.54 -6.74 -1.40
C TRP A 49 6.26 -7.43 -2.59
N ARG A 50 7.05 -8.48 -2.33
CA ARG A 50 7.94 -9.11 -3.33
C ARG A 50 7.22 -9.67 -4.56
N PRO A 51 6.04 -10.32 -4.46
CA PRO A 51 5.29 -10.76 -5.64
C PRO A 51 4.91 -9.61 -6.57
N TYR A 52 4.82 -8.39 -6.03
CA TYR A 52 4.50 -7.18 -6.76
C TYR A 52 5.74 -6.38 -7.17
N ALA A 53 6.94 -6.93 -7.02
CA ALA A 53 8.19 -6.27 -7.44
C ALA A 53 8.47 -6.49 -8.93
N ASP A 54 7.97 -7.59 -9.50
CA ASP A 54 8.19 -7.93 -10.89
C ASP A 54 7.26 -7.13 -11.82
N PRO A 55 7.79 -6.34 -12.76
CA PRO A 55 7.01 -5.65 -13.78
C PRO A 55 6.43 -6.58 -14.84
N THR A 56 6.82 -7.86 -14.88
CA THR A 56 6.42 -8.83 -15.92
C THR A 56 5.12 -9.58 -15.58
N SER A 57 4.51 -9.36 -14.41
CA SER A 57 3.25 -10.01 -14.00
C SER A 57 2.00 -9.53 -14.75
N PHE A 58 2.16 -8.89 -15.91
CA PHE A 58 1.15 -8.13 -16.64
C PHE A 58 0.77 -8.77 -17.98
N VAL A 59 0.58 -10.08 -18.03
CA VAL A 59 -0.06 -10.73 -19.18
C VAL A 59 -1.18 -11.63 -18.69
N THR A 60 -2.40 -11.07 -18.65
CA THR A 60 -3.65 -11.79 -18.87
C THR A 60 -4.69 -10.83 -19.43
#